data_AF-A0A3D0NUP2-F1
#
_entry.id   AF-A0A3D0NUP2-F1
#
_cell.length_a   1.000
_cell.length_b   1.000
_cell.length_c   1.000
_cell.angle_alpha   90.00
_cell.angle_beta   90.00
_cell.angle_gamma   90.00
#
_symmetry.space_group_name_H-M   'P 1'
#
loop_
_entity.id
_entity.type
_entity.pdbx_description
1 polymer ?
#
loop_
_entity_poly.entity_id
_entity_poly.type
_entity_poly.pdbx_seq_one_letter_code
_entity_poly.pdbx_strand_id
1 'polypeptide(L)'
;MAEKNECILHDTRIIKNAMAQKEDFITRYNEIRSRYKRVIHTVLENWKGEGADAFAEDTNIIGKNINNLYDILRAMSDMLQDCVDMLEKKSSALQTYNESL
;
A
#
# COMPACT_ATOMS: atom_id res chain seq x y z
N MET A 1 18.24 3.85 45.24
CA MET A 1 18.50 2.98 44.08
C MET A 1 17.60 3.49 42.97
N ALA A 2 18.17 4.16 41.97
CA ALA A 2 17.39 4.59 40.81
C ALA A 2 17.19 3.36 39.91
N GLU A 3 15.93 2.93 39.73
CA GLU A 3 15.57 1.96 38.72
C GLU A 3 15.97 2.53 37.36
N LYS A 4 16.90 1.85 36.68
CA LYS A 4 17.13 2.10 35.25
C LYS A 4 15.84 1.75 34.53
N ASN A 5 15.05 2.75 34.18
CA ASN A 5 13.98 2.60 33.19
C ASN A 5 14.65 2.24 31.87
N GLU A 6 14.69 0.95 31.55
CA GLU A 6 15.09 0.48 30.23
C GLU A 6 14.14 1.09 29.19
N CYS A 7 14.67 2.00 28.38
CA CYS A 7 13.97 2.54 27.24
C CYS A 7 13.75 1.40 26.25
N ILE A 8 12.52 0.85 26.21
CA ILE A 8 12.15 -0.18 25.23
C ILE A 8 11.99 0.52 23.88
N LEU A 9 13.04 0.46 23.06
CA LEU A 9 12.98 0.79 21.64
C LEU A 9 12.06 -0.24 20.95
N HIS A 10 10.94 0.21 20.42
CA HIS A 10 10.07 -0.66 19.63
C HIS A 10 10.75 -1.03 18.30
N ASP A 11 10.94 -2.33 18.04
CA ASP A 11 11.49 -2.83 16.78
C ASP A 11 10.50 -2.58 15.62
N THR A 12 10.73 -1.52 14.85
CA THR A 12 9.93 -1.16 13.66
C THR A 12 10.44 -1.84 12.38
N ARG A 13 11.48 -2.69 12.44
CA ARG A 13 12.12 -3.28 11.26
C ARG A 13 11.15 -4.12 10.42
N ILE A 14 10.25 -4.87 11.06
CA ILE A 14 9.25 -5.68 10.36
C ILE A 14 8.31 -4.79 9.55
N ILE A 15 7.86 -3.67 10.13
CA ILE A 15 6.96 -2.72 9.47
C ILE A 15 7.70 -2.04 8.31
N LYS A 16 8.93 -1.58 8.54
CA LYS A 16 9.78 -0.97 7.49
C LYS A 16 10.05 -1.95 6.33
N ASN A 17 10.27 -3.23 6.61
CA ASN A 17 10.45 -4.26 5.58
C ASN A 17 9.16 -4.52 4.77
N ALA A 18 8.00 -4.47 5.41
CA ALA A 18 6.71 -4.55 4.71
C ALA A 18 6.48 -3.31 3.83
N MET A 19 6.86 -2.13 4.31
CA MET A 19 6.75 -0.88 3.55
C MET A 19 7.72 -0.78 2.38
N ALA A 20 8.93 -1.35 2.50
CA ALA A 20 9.89 -1.40 1.40
C ALA A 20 9.32 -2.16 0.18
N GLN A 21 8.44 -3.14 0.42
CA GLN A 21 7.77 -3.89 -0.65
C GLN A 21 6.57 -3.15 -1.27
N LYS A 22 6.14 -2.02 -0.68
CA LYS A 22 5.02 -1.20 -1.17
C LYS A 22 5.32 -0.69 -2.58
N GLU A 23 6.50 -0.14 -2.80
CA GLU A 23 6.84 0.49 -4.07
C GLU A 23 6.86 -0.54 -5.20
N ASP A 24 7.48 -1.69 -4.96
CA ASP A 24 7.47 -2.83 -5.88
C ASP A 24 6.03 -3.30 -6.20
N PHE A 25 5.16 -3.33 -5.19
CA PHE A 25 3.75 -3.65 -5.38
C PHE A 25 3.04 -2.61 -6.25
N ILE A 26 3.23 -1.32 -5.98
CA ILE A 26 2.65 -0.20 -6.74
C ILE A 26 3.10 -0.27 -8.21
N THR A 27 4.40 -0.51 -8.46
CA THR A 27 4.94 -0.69 -9.80
C THR A 27 4.26 -1.84 -10.53
N ARG A 28 4.25 -3.04 -9.93
CA ARG A 28 3.62 -4.24 -10.53
C ARG A 28 2.13 -4.05 -10.78
N TYR A 29 1.44 -3.37 -9.86
CA TYR A 29 0.03 -3.04 -10.01
C TYR A 29 -0.20 -2.14 -11.24
N ASN A 30 0.59 -1.08 -11.38
CA ASN A 30 0.48 -0.16 -12.51
C ASN A 30 0.74 -0.86 -13.84
N GLU A 31 1.68 -1.81 -13.89
CA GLU A 31 1.93 -2.66 -15.05
C GLU A 31 0.72 -3.54 -15.41
N ILE A 32 0.16 -4.24 -14.42
CA ILE A 32 -1.03 -5.10 -14.62
C ILE A 32 -2.20 -4.27 -15.15
N ARG A 33 -2.48 -3.12 -14.52
CA ARG A 33 -3.55 -2.20 -14.93
C ARG A 33 -3.34 -1.71 -16.37
N SER A 34 -2.12 -1.38 -16.73
CA SER A 34 -1.76 -0.90 -18.08
C SER A 34 -1.93 -1.99 -19.13
N ARG A 35 -1.48 -3.22 -18.84
CA ARG A 35 -1.66 -4.39 -19.71
C ARG A 35 -3.13 -4.74 -19.87
N TYR A 36 -3.89 -4.73 -18.78
CA TYR A 36 -5.32 -4.98 -18.78
C TYR A 36 -6.06 -4.03 -19.73
N LYS A 37 -5.85 -2.71 -19.57
CA LYS A 37 -6.44 -1.69 -20.46
C LYS A 37 -6.04 -1.90 -21.91
N ARG A 38 -4.76 -2.21 -22.17
CA ARG A 38 -4.26 -2.43 -23.53
C ARG A 38 -4.94 -3.62 -24.19
N VAL A 39 -5.05 -4.76 -23.49
CA VAL A 39 -5.70 -5.97 -24.02
C VAL A 39 -7.15 -5.69 -24.37
N ILE A 40 -7.91 -5.05 -23.48
CA ILE A 40 -9.32 -4.74 -23.73
C ILE A 40 -9.46 -3.82 -24.94
N HIS A 41 -8.62 -2.80 -25.02
CA HIS A 41 -8.64 -1.87 -26.14
C HIS A 41 -8.41 -2.61 -27.47
N THR A 42 -7.37 -3.44 -27.56
CA THR A 42 -7.09 -4.23 -28.77
C THR A 42 -8.24 -5.17 -29.13
N VAL A 43 -8.89 -5.80 -28.16
CA VAL A 43 -10.04 -6.68 -28.42
C VAL A 43 -11.22 -5.86 -28.96
N LEU A 44 -11.58 -4.76 -28.30
CA LEU A 44 -12.73 -3.92 -28.68
C LEU A 44 -12.52 -3.11 -29.96
N GLU A 45 -11.26 -2.88 -30.38
CA GLU A 45 -10.97 -2.31 -31.69
C GLU A 45 -11.37 -3.26 -32.82
N ASN A 46 -11.17 -4.57 -32.63
CA ASN A 46 -11.33 -5.60 -33.67
C ASN A 46 -12.65 -6.38 -33.57
N TRP A 47 -13.37 -6.26 -32.45
CA TRP A 47 -14.63 -6.97 -32.22
C TRP A 47 -15.76 -5.97 -31.93
N LYS A 48 -16.87 -6.09 -32.67
CA LYS A 48 -18.05 -5.21 -32.60
C LYS A 48 -19.34 -6.02 -32.46
N GLY A 49 -20.39 -5.37 -31.96
CA GLY A 49 -21.72 -5.94 -31.74
C GLY A 49 -22.02 -6.21 -30.26
N GLU A 50 -23.21 -6.72 -29.97
CA GLU A 50 -23.74 -6.87 -28.60
C GLU A 50 -22.81 -7.64 -27.66
N GLY A 51 -22.11 -8.67 -28.16
CA GLY A 51 -21.13 -9.42 -27.37
C GLY A 51 -19.91 -8.60 -26.98
N ALA A 52 -19.46 -7.68 -27.85
CA ALA A 52 -18.37 -6.76 -27.55
C ALA A 52 -18.81 -5.70 -26.53
N ASP A 53 -20.06 -5.25 -26.60
CA ASP A 53 -20.64 -4.31 -25.63
C ASP A 53 -20.74 -4.94 -24.24
N ALA A 54 -21.26 -6.17 -24.14
CA ALA A 54 -21.31 -6.92 -22.88
C ALA A 54 -19.90 -7.16 -22.30
N PHE A 55 -18.94 -7.55 -23.15
CA PHE A 55 -17.54 -7.68 -22.74
C PHE A 55 -16.94 -6.36 -22.25
N ALA A 56 -17.24 -5.23 -22.90
CA ALA A 56 -16.78 -3.91 -22.48
C ALA A 56 -17.33 -3.55 -21.08
N GLU A 57 -18.59 -3.89 -20.80
CA GLU A 57 -19.20 -3.64 -19.50
C GLU A 57 -18.57 -4.50 -18.38
N ASP A 58 -18.45 -5.81 -18.61
CA ASP A 58 -17.81 -6.73 -17.67
C ASP A 58 -16.36 -6.32 -17.37
N THR A 59 -15.62 -5.95 -18.41
CA THR A 59 -14.22 -5.53 -18.26
C THR A 59 -14.09 -4.18 -17.55
N ASN A 60 -15.07 -3.29 -17.68
CA ASN A 60 -15.12 -2.06 -16.88
C ASN A 60 -15.34 -2.38 -15.39
N ILE A 61 -16.23 -3.31 -15.06
CA ILE A 61 -16.47 -3.76 -13.67
C ILE A 61 -15.18 -4.34 -13.06
N ILE A 62 -14.53 -5.26 -13.76
CA ILE A 62 -13.25 -5.83 -13.33
C ILE A 62 -12.19 -4.73 -13.16
N GLY A 63 -12.14 -3.76 -14.09
CA GLY A 63 -11.25 -2.61 -14.01
C GLY A 63 -11.47 -1.74 -12.77
N LYS A 64 -12.73 -1.55 -12.34
CA LYS A 64 -13.06 -0.88 -11.07
C LYS A 64 -12.59 -1.68 -9.87
N ASN A 65 -12.80 -3.00 -9.87
CA ASN A 65 -12.34 -3.87 -8.77
C ASN A 65 -10.82 -3.84 -8.61
N ILE A 66 -10.07 -3.83 -9.73
CA ILE A 66 -8.61 -3.66 -9.72
C ILE A 66 -8.22 -2.34 -9.04
N ASN A 67 -8.90 -1.22 -9.34
CA ASN A 67 -8.62 0.06 -8.68
C ASN A 67 -8.95 0.03 -7.18
N ASN A 68 -10.08 -0.56 -6.79
CA ASN A 68 -10.46 -0.65 -5.37
C ASN A 68 -9.43 -1.43 -4.53
N LEU A 69 -8.87 -2.51 -5.08
CA LEU A 69 -7.82 -3.27 -4.41
C LEU A 69 -6.55 -2.44 -4.19
N TYR A 70 -6.18 -1.60 -5.15
CA TYR A 70 -5.06 -0.68 -5.01
C TYR A 70 -5.31 0.34 -3.90
N ASP A 71 -6.51 0.93 -3.84
CA ASP A 71 -6.85 1.93 -2.83
C ASP A 71 -6.78 1.33 -1.41
N ILE A 72 -7.26 0.11 -1.23
CA ILE A 72 -7.16 -0.63 0.04
C ILE A 72 -5.70 -0.83 0.43
N LEU A 73 -4.87 -1.34 -0.48
CA LEU A 73 -3.48 -1.64 -0.19
C LEU A 73 -2.65 -0.38 0.09
N ARG A 74 -2.95 0.71 -0.62
CA ARG A 74 -2.37 2.02 -0.34
C ARG A 74 -2.75 2.49 1.06
N ALA A 75 -4.03 2.44 1.42
CA ALA A 75 -4.51 2.84 2.74
C ALA A 75 -3.87 2.01 3.87
N MET A 76 -3.73 0.70 3.69
CA MET A 76 -3.02 -0.15 4.66
C MET A 76 -1.55 0.26 4.81
N SER A 77 -0.88 0.57 3.71
CA SER A 77 0.52 1.03 3.77
C SER A 77 0.66 2.39 4.44
N ASP A 78 -0.27 3.31 4.21
CA ASP A 78 -0.24 4.64 4.81
C ASP A 78 -0.48 4.51 6.34
N MET A 79 -1.40 3.64 6.76
CA MET A 79 -1.59 3.30 8.18
C MET A 79 -0.34 2.69 8.83
N LEU A 80 0.40 1.84 8.12
CA LEU A 80 1.66 1.29 8.61
C LEU A 80 2.73 2.39 8.79
N GLN A 81 2.79 3.38 7.91
CA GLN A 81 3.66 4.56 8.08
C GLN A 81 3.28 5.33 9.33
N ASP A 82 1.99 5.61 9.54
CA ASP A 82 1.51 6.32 10.73
C ASP A 82 1.89 5.59 12.02
N CYS A 83 1.81 4.25 12.03
CA CYS A 83 2.25 3.43 13.15
C CYS A 83 3.75 3.59 13.43
N VAL A 84 4.60 3.58 12.39
CA VAL A 84 6.06 3.78 12.55
C VAL A 84 6.34 5.17 13.11
N ASP A 85 5.74 6.20 12.54
CA ASP A 85 5.95 7.59 12.96
C ASP A 85 5.56 7.79 14.43
N MET A 86 4.43 7.20 14.85
CA MET A 86 4.00 7.24 16.24
C MET A 86 4.99 6.53 17.19
N LEU A 87 5.48 5.34 16.81
CA LEU A 87 6.41 4.57 17.63
C LEU A 87 7.76 5.28 17.78
N GLU A 88 8.28 5.83 16.69
CA GLU A 88 9.52 6.60 16.69
C GLU A 88 9.39 7.87 17.54
N LYS A 89 8.27 8.61 17.40
CA LYS A 89 8.01 9.79 18.23
C LYS A 89 7.96 9.46 19.73
N LYS A 90 7.30 8.34 20.10
CA LYS A 90 7.25 7.88 21.50
C LYS A 90 8.64 7.50 22.01
N SER A 91 9.42 6.79 21.20
CA SER A 91 10.78 6.40 21.55
C SER A 91 11.68 7.61 21.80
N SER A 92 11.64 8.61 20.91
CA SER A 92 12.40 9.84 21.07
C SER A 92 12.01 10.61 22.33
N ALA A 93 10.71 10.71 22.63
CA ALA A 93 10.23 11.39 23.83
C ALA A 93 10.70 10.70 25.13
N LEU A 94 10.69 9.36 25.17
CA LEU A 94 11.20 8.58 26.30
C LEU A 94 12.71 8.77 26.47
N GLN A 95 13.46 8.78 25.38
CA GLN A 95 14.91 9.03 25.42
C GLN A 95 15.21 10.43 25.98
N THR A 96 14.54 11.48 25.47
CA THR A 96 14.72 12.84 25.98
C THR A 96 14.38 12.96 27.47
N TYR A 97 13.30 12.31 27.92
CA TYR A 97 12.95 12.30 29.34
C TYR A 97 14.05 11.65 30.21
N ASN A 98 14.59 10.52 29.77
CA ASN A 98 15.64 9.81 30.49
C ASN A 98 16.97 10.57 30.52
N GLU A 99 17.28 11.36 29.48
CA GLU A 99 18.47 12.24 29.43
C GLU A 99 18.31 13.50 30.30
N SER A 100 17.08 13.86 30.67
CA SER A 100 16.76 15.02 31.52
C SER A 100 16.68 14.72 33.03
N LEU A 101 16.78 13.44 33.40
CA LEU A 101 16.78 12.90 34.78
C LEU A 101 18.22 12.71 35.30
#